data_AF-A0A972CKB5-F1
#
_entry.id   AF-A0A972CKB5-F1
#
_cell.length_a   1.000
_cell.length_b   1.000
_cell.length_c   1.000
_cell.angle_alpha   90.00
_cell.angle_beta   90.00
_cell.angle_gamma   90.00
#
_symmetry.space_group_name_H-M   'P 1'
#
loop_
_entity.id
_entity.type
_entity.pdbx_description
1 polymer ?
#
loop_
_entity_poly.entity_id
_entity_poly.type
_entity_poly.pdbx_seq_one_letter_code
_entity_poly.pdbx_strand_id
1 'polypeptide(L)'
;MQTKIFYGVALLLTAISFFKDKKKTKQSMKKAWKSFENILPQMLGMITTFGIIIAFLSPETISKIIGGSSGWYGTIAGALVGSITLIPAFVAFPMAAILLENGAGYMQLSAFV
;
A
#
# COMPACT_ATOMS: atom_id res chain seq x y z
N MET A 1 -16.63 -13.46 -2.66
CA MET A 1 -17.02 -14.54 -1.73
C MET A 1 -15.98 -14.75 -0.63
N GLN A 2 -14.69 -14.88 -0.96
CA GLN A 2 -13.58 -15.02 0.01
C GLN A 2 -13.51 -13.91 1.07
N THR A 3 -13.66 -12.63 0.69
CA THR A 3 -13.66 -11.50 1.64
C THR A 3 -14.73 -11.63 2.73
N LYS A 4 -15.92 -12.10 2.37
CA LYS A 4 -17.02 -12.33 3.33
C LYS A 4 -16.68 -13.46 4.30
N ILE A 5 -16.02 -14.52 3.83
CA ILE A 5 -15.56 -15.63 4.65
C ILE A 5 -14.52 -15.14 5.67
N PHE A 6 -13.51 -14.37 5.24
CA PHE A 6 -12.48 -13.85 6.15
C PHE A 6 -13.05 -12.94 7.23
N TYR A 7 -13.94 -12.01 6.87
CA TYR A 7 -14.59 -11.16 7.88
C TYR A 7 -15.50 -11.95 8.82
N GLY A 8 -16.23 -12.93 8.30
CA GLY A 8 -17.05 -13.83 9.14
C GLY A 8 -16.22 -14.58 10.16
N VAL A 9 -15.11 -15.19 9.74
CA VAL A 9 -14.17 -15.90 10.63
C VAL A 9 -13.56 -14.95 11.65
N ALA A 10 -13.12 -13.77 11.24
CA ALA A 10 -12.54 -12.78 12.15
C ALA A 10 -13.54 -12.33 13.22
N LEU A 11 -14.80 -12.06 12.86
CA LEU A 11 -15.86 -11.71 13.80
C LEU A 11 -16.16 -12.85 14.76
N LEU A 12 -16.30 -14.08 14.26
CA LEU A 12 -16.56 -15.27 15.09
C LEU A 12 -15.43 -15.50 16.09
N LEU A 13 -14.17 -15.49 15.65
CA LEU A 13 -13.02 -15.70 16.53
C LEU A 13 -12.88 -14.57 17.55
N THR A 14 -13.16 -13.33 17.17
CA THR A 14 -13.16 -12.20 18.09
C THR A 14 -14.28 -12.32 19.13
N ALA A 15 -15.47 -12.75 18.73
CA ALA A 15 -16.58 -13.03 19.64
C ALA A 15 -16.23 -14.15 20.62
N ILE A 16 -15.71 -15.29 20.13
CA ILE A 16 -15.23 -16.40 20.98
C ILE A 16 -14.16 -15.91 21.96
N SER A 17 -13.17 -15.14 21.49
CA SER A 17 -12.14 -14.54 22.34
C SER A 17 -12.75 -13.63 23.41
N PHE A 18 -13.76 -12.83 23.05
CA PHE A 18 -14.44 -11.93 23.99
C PHE A 18 -15.17 -12.70 25.09
N PHE A 19 -15.86 -13.81 24.76
CA PHE A 19 -16.49 -14.65 25.78
C PHE A 19 -15.48 -15.38 26.67
N LYS A 20 -14.30 -15.75 26.12
CA LYS A 20 -13.25 -16.45 26.86
C LYS A 20 -12.45 -15.55 27.79
N ASP A 21 -12.09 -14.35 27.33
CA ASP A 21 -11.36 -13.35 28.11
C ASP A 21 -11.61 -11.94 27.57
N LYS A 22 -12.59 -11.26 28.18
CA LYS A 22 -12.97 -9.87 27.82
C LYS A 22 -11.81 -8.90 28.01
N LYS A 23 -11.00 -9.08 29.06
CA LYS A 23 -9.92 -8.14 29.41
C LYS A 23 -8.81 -8.21 28.37
N LYS A 24 -8.35 -9.42 28.04
CA LYS A 24 -7.32 -9.65 27.02
C LYS A 24 -7.80 -9.24 25.64
N THR A 25 -9.06 -9.53 25.29
CA THR A 25 -9.65 -9.12 24.01
C THR A 25 -9.74 -7.59 23.88
N LYS A 26 -10.17 -6.89 24.94
CA LYS A 26 -10.20 -5.41 24.92
C LYS A 26 -8.80 -4.80 24.81
N GLN A 27 -7.80 -5.40 25.47
CA GLN A 27 -6.40 -4.98 25.36
C GLN A 27 -5.84 -5.19 23.95
N SER A 28 -6.09 -6.33 23.32
CA SER A 28 -5.63 -6.58 21.94
C SER A 28 -6.30 -5.65 20.94
N MET A 29 -7.62 -5.41 21.08
CA MET A 29 -8.34 -4.44 20.25
C MET A 29 -7.81 -3.01 20.41
N LYS A 30 -7.52 -2.57 21.64
CA LYS A 30 -6.91 -1.25 21.87
C LYS A 30 -5.52 -1.15 21.23
N LYS A 31 -4.71 -2.21 21.30
CA LYS A 31 -3.38 -2.25 20.67
C LYS A 31 -3.49 -2.21 19.14
N ALA A 32 -4.42 -2.97 18.57
CA ALA A 32 -4.70 -2.96 17.13
C ALA A 32 -5.15 -1.56 16.66
N TRP A 33 -6.06 -0.93 17.39
CA TRP A 33 -6.53 0.42 17.09
C TRP A 33 -5.40 1.44 17.13
N LYS A 34 -4.56 1.42 18.17
CA LYS A 34 -3.40 2.32 18.26
C LYS A 34 -2.40 2.08 17.13
N SER A 35 -2.19 0.82 16.73
CA SER A 35 -1.34 0.50 15.57
C SER A 35 -1.92 1.05 14.28
N PHE A 36 -3.24 0.95 14.10
CA PHE A 36 -3.94 1.51 12.95
C PHE A 36 -3.82 3.04 12.92
N GLU A 37 -4.08 3.72 14.04
CA GLU A 37 -3.92 5.19 14.16
C GLU A 37 -2.48 5.66 13.89
N ASN A 38 -1.46 4.86 14.21
CA ASN A 38 -0.08 5.21 13.92
C ASN A 38 0.26 5.09 12.42
N ILE A 39 -0.35 4.14 11.71
CA ILE A 39 -0.08 3.85 10.30
C ILE A 39 -0.94 4.73 9.38
N LEU A 40 -2.17 5.03 9.78
CA LEU A 40 -3.18 5.71 8.97
C LEU A 40 -2.72 7.09 8.46
N PRO A 41 -2.15 8.01 9.28
CA PRO A 41 -1.71 9.32 8.81
C PRO A 41 -0.64 9.22 7.72
N GLN A 42 0.31 8.30 7.87
CA GLN A 42 1.36 8.07 6.89
C GLN A 42 0.79 7.51 5.57
N MET A 43 -0.14 6.56 5.66
CA MET A 43 -0.82 6.01 4.48
C MET A 43 -1.63 7.08 3.74
N LEU A 44 -2.43 7.87 4.47
CA LEU A 44 -3.24 8.94 3.89
C LEU A 44 -2.38 10.03 3.26
N GLY A 45 -1.32 10.46 3.96
CA GLY A 45 -0.37 11.44 3.46
C GLY A 45 0.23 10.98 2.14
N MET A 46 0.73 9.75 2.09
CA MET A 46 1.27 9.20 0.85
C MET A 46 0.21 9.10 -0.27
N ILE A 47 -0.95 8.50 -0.02
CA ILE A 47 -2.00 8.34 -1.06
C ILE A 47 -2.37 9.71 -1.63
N THR A 48 -2.50 10.71 -0.76
CA THR A 48 -2.80 12.09 -1.17
C THR A 48 -1.66 12.68 -2.00
N THR A 49 -0.41 12.54 -1.56
CA THR A 49 0.77 13.04 -2.29
C THR A 49 0.87 12.40 -3.68
N PHE A 50 0.71 11.09 -3.79
CA PHE A 50 0.76 10.42 -5.09
C PHE A 50 -0.44 10.74 -5.97
N GLY A 51 -1.63 10.87 -5.39
CA GLY A 51 -2.81 11.37 -6.12
C GLY A 51 -2.55 12.76 -6.72
N ILE A 52 -1.91 13.66 -5.97
CA ILE A 52 -1.50 14.97 -6.46
C ILE A 52 -0.44 14.85 -7.57
N ILE A 53 0.61 14.04 -7.36
CA ILE A 53 1.65 13.81 -8.38
C ILE A 53 1.02 13.34 -9.69
N ILE A 54 0.09 12.40 -9.64
CA ILE A 54 -0.58 11.86 -10.84
C ILE A 54 -1.45 12.93 -11.51
N ALA A 55 -2.15 13.75 -10.72
CA ALA A 55 -2.92 14.88 -11.26
C ALA A 55 -2.04 15.88 -12.02
N PHE A 56 -0.78 16.07 -11.60
CA PHE A 56 0.17 16.96 -12.28
C PHE A 56 0.93 16.30 -13.43
N LEU A 57 1.36 15.04 -13.29
CA LEU A 57 2.16 14.36 -14.30
C LEU A 57 1.31 13.87 -15.48
N SER A 58 0.03 13.54 -15.27
CA SER A 58 -0.83 12.83 -16.22
C SER A 58 -0.40 11.36 -16.47
N PRO A 59 -1.36 10.45 -16.70
CA PRO A 59 -1.06 9.04 -17.00
C PRO A 59 -0.15 8.84 -18.23
N GLU A 60 -0.23 9.73 -19.22
CA GLU A 60 0.60 9.68 -20.43
C GLU A 60 2.08 9.91 -20.12
N THR A 61 2.39 10.88 -19.26
CA THR A 61 3.78 11.14 -18.84
C THR A 61 4.31 10.03 -17.97
N ILE A 62 3.49 9.50 -17.04
CA ILE A 62 3.85 8.33 -16.23
C ILE A 62 4.20 7.16 -17.13
N SER A 63 3.35 6.88 -18.11
CA SER A 63 3.56 5.80 -19.08
C SER A 63 4.85 5.99 -19.88
N LYS A 64 5.20 7.24 -20.24
CA LYS A 64 6.43 7.54 -20.99
C LYS A 64 7.70 7.38 -20.15
N ILE A 65 7.67 7.75 -18.87
CA ILE A 65 8.86 7.78 -17.99
C ILE A 65 9.08 6.45 -17.27
N ILE A 66 8.01 5.89 -16.69
CA ILE A 66 8.06 4.66 -15.88
C ILE A 66 7.07 3.59 -16.35
N GLY A 67 6.41 3.77 -17.49
CA GLY A 67 5.52 2.77 -18.08
C GLY A 67 6.26 1.66 -18.81
N GLY A 68 5.52 0.64 -19.26
CA GLY A 68 6.10 -0.49 -19.99
C GLY A 68 6.87 -0.07 -21.25
N SER A 69 6.45 1.01 -21.92
CA SER A 69 7.12 1.58 -23.09
C SER A 69 8.45 2.27 -22.79
N SER A 70 8.76 2.59 -21.52
CA SER A 70 10.06 3.16 -21.11
C SER A 70 11.22 2.15 -21.17
N GLY A 71 10.90 0.85 -21.24
CA GLY A 71 11.87 -0.23 -21.34
C GLY A 71 12.93 -0.22 -20.23
N TRP A 72 14.19 -0.45 -20.62
CA TRP A 72 15.32 -0.51 -19.70
C TRP A 72 15.64 0.82 -19.02
N TYR A 73 15.38 1.96 -19.67
CA TYR A 73 15.65 3.28 -19.09
C TYR A 73 14.80 3.53 -17.84
N GLY A 74 13.49 3.30 -17.93
CA GLY A 74 12.60 3.42 -16.76
C GLY A 74 12.92 2.39 -15.67
N THR A 75 13.43 1.22 -16.05
CA THR A 75 13.79 0.15 -15.10
C THR A 75 15.04 0.50 -14.31
N ILE A 76 16.09 1.00 -14.97
CA ILE A 76 17.31 1.47 -14.30
C ILE A 76 17.00 2.69 -13.42
N ALA A 77 16.19 3.63 -13.91
CA ALA A 77 15.75 4.77 -13.11
C ALA A 77 14.97 4.31 -11.86
N GLY A 78 14.05 3.36 -12.02
CA GLY A 78 13.32 2.72 -10.91
C GLY A 78 14.27 2.09 -9.89
N ALA A 79 15.23 1.28 -10.33
CA ALA A 79 16.23 0.64 -9.46
C ALA A 79 17.12 1.64 -8.71
N LEU A 80 17.53 2.72 -9.37
CA LEU A 80 18.34 3.74 -8.73
C LEU A 80 17.56 4.47 -7.65
N VAL A 81 16.31 4.87 -7.94
CA VAL A 81 15.47 5.53 -6.93
C VAL A 81 15.13 4.55 -5.81
N GLY A 82 14.70 3.33 -6.14
CA GLY A 82 14.34 2.28 -5.18
C GLY A 82 15.49 1.92 -4.24
N SER A 83 16.72 1.78 -4.76
CA SER A 83 17.89 1.44 -3.94
C SER A 83 18.26 2.50 -2.90
N ILE A 84 17.89 3.76 -3.12
CA ILE A 84 18.11 4.87 -2.17
C ILE A 84 16.89 5.03 -1.24
N THR A 85 15.70 4.62 -1.68
CA THR A 85 14.46 4.96 -0.99
C THR A 85 14.04 3.86 -0.01
N LEU A 86 14.12 4.13 1.29
CA LEU A 86 13.59 3.23 2.33
C LEU A 86 12.10 3.54 2.60
N ILE A 87 11.19 2.89 1.86
CA ILE A 87 9.74 3.01 2.08
C ILE A 87 9.22 1.79 2.86
N PRO A 88 8.43 1.97 3.94
CA PRO A 88 7.76 0.86 4.60
C PRO A 88 6.83 0.10 3.66
N ALA A 89 6.77 -1.22 3.77
CA ALA A 89 5.98 -2.06 2.85
C ALA A 89 4.50 -1.67 2.77
N PHE A 90 3.87 -1.31 3.90
CA PHE A 90 2.47 -0.88 3.95
C PHE A 90 2.21 0.45 3.22
N VAL A 91 3.27 1.19 2.87
CA VAL A 91 3.26 2.42 2.08
C VAL A 91 3.60 2.09 0.62
N ALA A 92 4.63 1.27 0.38
CA ALA A 92 5.04 0.89 -0.97
C ALA A 92 3.91 0.23 -1.78
N PHE A 93 3.12 -0.69 -1.20
CA PHE A 93 2.11 -1.43 -1.95
C PHE A 93 0.96 -0.58 -2.48
N PRO A 94 0.28 0.28 -1.69
CA PRO A 94 -0.75 1.18 -2.21
C PRO A 94 -0.22 2.12 -3.29
N MET A 95 0.98 2.67 -3.12
CA MET A 95 1.60 3.55 -4.11
C MET A 95 1.89 2.82 -5.42
N ALA A 96 2.48 1.62 -5.36
CA ALA A 96 2.73 0.82 -6.55
C ALA A 96 1.42 0.48 -7.29
N ALA A 97 0.35 0.17 -6.56
CA ALA A 97 -0.97 -0.07 -7.15
C ALA A 97 -1.50 1.19 -7.87
N ILE A 98 -1.45 2.35 -7.22
CA ILE A 98 -1.92 3.61 -7.82
C ILE A 98 -1.08 3.96 -9.07
N LEU A 99 0.25 3.83 -9.02
CA LEU A 99 1.12 4.10 -10.18
C LEU A 99 0.85 3.12 -11.33
N LEU A 100 0.65 1.82 -11.02
CA LEU A 100 0.32 0.79 -11.99
C LEU A 100 -1.02 1.09 -12.68
N GLU A 101 -2.05 1.44 -11.91
CA GLU A 101 -3.36 1.85 -12.44
C GLU A 101 -3.27 3.09 -13.35
N ASN A 102 -2.24 3.92 -13.18
CA ASN A 102 -1.99 5.13 -13.97
C ASN A 102 -0.89 4.97 -15.03
N GLY A 103 -0.54 3.74 -15.40
CA GLY A 103 0.29 3.45 -16.58
C GLY A 103 1.76 3.15 -16.31
N ALA A 104 2.19 3.03 -15.05
CA ALA A 104 3.52 2.51 -14.74
C ALA A 104 3.64 1.03 -15.15
N GLY A 105 4.85 0.60 -15.52
CA GLY A 105 5.10 -0.76 -15.97
C GLY A 105 5.47 -1.69 -14.82
N TYR A 106 5.07 -2.96 -14.92
CA TYR A 106 5.39 -3.98 -13.90
C TYR A 106 6.89 -4.09 -13.64
N MET A 107 7.72 -4.13 -14.68
CA MET A 107 9.16 -4.27 -14.54
C MET A 107 9.80 -3.06 -13.84
N GLN A 108 9.36 -1.86 -14.18
CA GLN A 108 9.84 -0.59 -13.61
C GLN A 108 9.43 -0.46 -12.15
N LEU A 109 8.19 -0.83 -11.82
CA LEU A 109 7.71 -0.87 -10.43
C LEU A 109 8.43 -1.94 -9.61
N SER A 110 8.65 -3.13 -10.16
CA SER A 110 9.43 -4.19 -9.50
C SER A 110 10.90 -3.85 -9.32
N ALA A 111 11.47 -3.00 -10.18
CA ALA A 111 12.82 -2.49 -9.97
C ALA A 111 12.87 -1.43 -8.87
N PHE A 112 11.77 -0.69 -8.68
CA PHE A 112 11.66 0.34 -7.65
C PHE A 112 11.36 -0.20 -6.25
N VAL A 113 10.52 -1.24 -6.12
CA VAL A 113 10.09 -1.86 -4.84
C VAL A 113 11.08 -2.93 -4.40
#